data_AF-A0AAD8MVV0-F1
#
_entry.id   AF-A0AAD8MVV0-F1
#
_cell.length_a   1.000
_cell.length_b   1.000
_cell.length_c   1.000
_cell.angle_alpha   90.00
_cell.angle_beta   90.00
_cell.angle_gamma   90.00
#
_symmetry.space_group_name_H-M   'P 1'
#
loop_
_entity.id
_entity.type
_entity.pdbx_description
1 polymer ?
#
loop_
_entity_poly.entity_id
_entity_poly.type
_entity_poly.pdbx_seq_one_letter_code
_entity_poly.pdbx_strand_id
1 'polypeptide(L)'
;MGITDLLCRALQSKSIDILNAMDLVATTKELLQSLRDDGFDVLWHYVISVCEKNGIIVPDMSARYMDEFRYVRQSDDISVEHHYHYDVFNYAIDFQLEELQYRFNDHAVELLRLSSSLEPKNNFGLFDKEQICTIFNSNFYPADFSQQDMYHLQLQLDHYKIDVVI
;
A
#
# COMPACT_ATOMS: atom_id res chain seq x y z
N MET A 1 -0.94 12.53 -2.67
CA MET A 1 -1.48 12.24 -4.02
C MET A 1 -2.93 11.76 -3.85
N GLY A 2 -3.82 11.97 -4.83
CA GLY A 2 -5.25 11.64 -4.66
C GLY A 2 -5.51 10.17 -4.27
N ILE A 3 -4.79 9.23 -4.90
CA ILE A 3 -4.86 7.79 -4.60
C ILE A 3 -4.45 7.51 -3.14
N THR A 4 -3.28 7.98 -2.71
CA THR A 4 -2.76 7.71 -1.36
C THR A 4 -3.50 8.46 -0.26
N ASP A 5 -4.09 9.63 -0.56
CA ASP A 5 -4.91 10.39 0.40
C ASP A 5 -6.18 9.64 0.79
N LEU A 6 -6.83 8.92 -0.13
CA LEU A 6 -7.97 8.07 0.17
C LEU A 6 -7.59 6.96 1.17
N LEU A 7 -6.48 6.27 0.91
CA LEU A 7 -5.94 5.25 1.82
C LEU A 7 -5.62 5.85 3.19
N CYS A 8 -4.89 6.99 3.23
CA CYS A 8 -4.53 7.64 4.49
C CYS A 8 -5.75 8.00 5.33
N ARG A 9 -6.80 8.58 4.73
CA ARG A 9 -8.04 8.93 5.45
C ARG A 9 -8.78 7.71 5.95
N ALA A 10 -8.86 6.65 5.14
CA ALA A 10 -9.52 5.42 5.52
C ALA A 10 -8.80 4.73 6.70
N LEU A 11 -7.46 4.64 6.66
CA LEU A 11 -6.66 4.06 7.74
C LEU A 11 -6.66 4.92 9.02
N GLN A 12 -6.84 6.24 8.90
CA GLN A 12 -7.01 7.12 10.05
C GLN A 12 -8.42 7.02 10.67
N SER A 13 -9.39 6.46 9.94
CA SER A 13 -10.71 6.21 10.48
C SER A 13 -10.68 5.04 11.48
N LYS A 14 -11.23 5.27 12.68
CA LYS A 14 -11.36 4.20 13.69
C LYS A 14 -12.44 3.17 13.38
N SER A 15 -13.19 3.35 12.28
CA SER A 15 -14.32 2.48 11.93
C SER A 15 -13.95 1.35 10.97
N ILE A 16 -12.85 1.47 10.22
CA ILE A 16 -12.47 0.46 9.22
C ILE A 16 -12.09 -0.84 9.93
N ASP A 17 -12.59 -1.97 9.43
CA ASP A 17 -12.12 -3.30 9.86
C ASP A 17 -10.86 -3.70 9.11
N ILE A 18 -10.17 -4.70 9.66
CA ILE A 18 -8.85 -5.10 9.19
C ILE A 18 -8.93 -5.63 7.75
N LEU A 19 -9.96 -6.40 7.41
CA LEU A 19 -10.11 -6.99 6.08
C LEU A 19 -10.31 -5.90 5.02
N ASN A 20 -11.24 -4.99 5.25
CA ASN A 20 -11.47 -3.84 4.37
C ASN A 20 -10.23 -2.95 4.26
N ALA A 21 -9.46 -2.77 5.34
CA ALA A 21 -8.20 -2.04 5.29
C ALA A 21 -7.15 -2.73 4.39
N MET A 22 -7.03 -4.06 4.48
CA MET A 22 -6.08 -4.81 3.65
C MET A 22 -6.48 -4.82 2.18
N ASP A 23 -7.77 -4.91 1.87
CA ASP A 23 -8.26 -4.83 0.50
C ASP A 23 -8.07 -3.42 -0.07
N LEU A 24 -8.23 -2.37 0.76
CA LEU A 24 -7.93 -1.01 0.36
C LEU A 24 -6.44 -0.79 0.08
N VAL A 25 -5.55 -1.38 0.88
CA VAL A 25 -4.10 -1.35 0.60
C VAL A 25 -3.80 -2.03 -0.74
N ALA A 26 -4.38 -3.21 -1.00
CA ALA A 26 -4.16 -3.94 -2.26
C ALA A 26 -4.63 -3.14 -3.48
N THR A 27 -5.86 -2.65 -3.45
CA THR A 27 -6.41 -1.81 -4.53
C THR A 27 -5.64 -0.50 -4.70
N THR A 28 -5.13 0.10 -3.61
CA THR A 28 -4.26 1.29 -3.70
C THR A 28 -2.96 0.98 -4.45
N LYS A 29 -2.32 -0.17 -4.19
CA LYS A 29 -1.11 -0.60 -4.91
C LYS A 29 -1.41 -0.80 -6.41
N GLU A 30 -2.53 -1.43 -6.75
CA GLU A 30 -2.94 -1.62 -8.15
C GLU A 30 -3.19 -0.29 -8.87
N LEU A 31 -3.87 0.65 -8.22
CA LEU A 31 -4.12 1.98 -8.77
C LEU A 31 -2.83 2.78 -8.96
N LEU A 32 -1.87 2.67 -8.03
CA LEU A 32 -0.55 3.28 -8.18
C LEU A 32 0.21 2.68 -9.36
N GLN A 33 0.18 1.36 -9.52
CA GLN A 33 0.83 0.68 -10.64
C GLN A 33 0.21 1.11 -11.98
N SER A 34 -1.12 1.16 -12.08
CA SER A 34 -1.78 1.66 -13.29
C SER A 34 -1.47 3.14 -13.56
N LEU A 35 -1.40 3.98 -12.52
CA LEU A 35 -0.99 5.39 -12.69
C LEU A 35 0.45 5.49 -13.20
N ARG A 36 1.35 4.62 -12.74
CA ARG A 36 2.73 4.57 -13.20
C ARG A 36 2.84 4.18 -14.67
N ASP A 37 2.10 3.15 -15.07
CA ASP A 37 2.26 2.54 -16.39
C ASP A 37 1.53 3.35 -17.48
N ASP A 38 0.35 3.90 -17.18
CA ASP A 38 -0.53 4.55 -18.17
C ASP A 38 -0.81 6.04 -17.87
N GLY A 39 -0.42 6.52 -16.68
CA GLY A 39 -0.87 7.83 -16.19
C GLY A 39 -0.09 9.03 -16.72
N PHE A 40 1.14 8.82 -17.18
CA PHE A 40 1.98 9.93 -17.63
C PHE A 40 1.40 10.63 -18.87
N ASP A 41 0.95 9.88 -19.87
CA ASP A 41 0.37 10.44 -21.09
C ASP A 41 -0.91 11.25 -20.79
N VAL A 42 -1.74 10.75 -19.87
CA VAL A 42 -2.94 11.46 -19.42
C VAL A 42 -2.57 12.78 -18.74
N LEU A 43 -1.59 12.76 -17.83
CA LEU A 43 -1.07 13.96 -17.19
C LEU A 43 -0.50 14.94 -18.22
N TRP A 44 0.27 14.43 -19.18
CA TRP A 44 0.90 15.23 -20.21
C TRP A 44 -0.12 15.93 -21.11
N HIS A 45 -1.15 15.21 -21.57
CA HIS A 45 -2.26 15.80 -22.32
C HIS A 45 -2.99 16.89 -21.54
N TYR A 46 -3.19 16.68 -20.23
CA TYR A 46 -3.77 17.71 -19.37
C TYR A 46 -2.87 18.95 -19.26
N VAL A 47 -1.55 18.76 -19.10
CA VAL A 47 -0.57 19.87 -19.06
C VAL A 47 -0.59 20.66 -20.36
N ILE A 48 -0.57 19.99 -21.52
CA ILE A 48 -0.69 20.65 -22.83
C ILE A 48 -1.97 21.49 -22.90
N SER A 49 -3.11 20.92 -22.54
CA SER A 49 -4.40 21.61 -22.57
C SER A 49 -4.40 22.87 -21.69
N VAL A 50 -3.78 22.80 -20.51
CA VAL A 50 -3.62 23.96 -19.62
C VAL A 50 -2.69 25.00 -20.23
N CYS A 51 -1.57 24.60 -20.82
CA CYS A 51 -0.64 25.51 -21.48
C CYS A 51 -1.33 26.27 -22.62
N GLU A 52 -1.99 25.56 -23.52
CA GLU A 52 -2.72 26.14 -24.65
C GLU A 52 -3.80 27.12 -24.18
N LYS A 53 -4.61 26.71 -23.19
CA LYS A 53 -5.68 27.55 -22.62
C LYS A 53 -5.17 28.87 -22.04
N ASN A 54 -3.94 28.88 -21.52
CA ASN A 54 -3.34 30.05 -20.88
C ASN A 54 -2.32 30.76 -21.77
N GLY A 55 -2.15 30.35 -23.04
CA GLY A 55 -1.15 30.93 -23.95
C GLY A 55 0.30 30.69 -23.52
N ILE A 56 0.55 29.64 -22.75
CA ILE A 56 1.89 29.23 -22.32
C ILE A 56 2.48 28.35 -23.41
N ILE A 57 3.75 28.57 -23.76
CA ILE A 57 4.48 27.75 -24.73
C ILE A 57 4.63 26.34 -24.15
N VAL A 58 4.19 25.34 -24.92
CA VAL A 58 4.34 23.92 -24.55
C VAL A 58 5.83 23.55 -24.59
N PRO A 59 6.38 22.91 -23.54
CA PRO A 59 7.76 22.45 -23.53
C PRO A 59 8.05 21.45 -24.66
N ASP A 60 9.23 21.56 -25.27
CA ASP A 60 9.74 20.52 -26.18
C ASP A 60 10.28 19.34 -25.37
N MET A 61 9.55 18.24 -25.39
CA MET A 61 9.89 17.02 -24.64
C MET A 61 11.11 16.28 -25.22
N SER A 62 11.47 16.56 -26.47
CA SER A 62 12.67 16.02 -27.12
C SER A 62 13.92 16.86 -26.88
N ALA A 63 13.76 18.08 -26.36
CA ALA A 63 14.90 18.92 -26.02
C ALA A 63 15.74 18.29 -24.93
N ARG A 64 17.02 18.68 -24.90
CA ARG A 64 17.93 18.29 -23.82
C ARG A 64 17.49 18.94 -22.52
N TYR A 65 17.38 18.15 -21.47
CA TYR A 65 17.12 18.66 -20.13
C TYR A 65 18.33 19.48 -19.65
N MET A 66 18.07 20.68 -19.15
CA MET A 66 19.08 21.62 -18.65
C MET A 66 18.73 21.98 -17.21
N ASP A 67 19.40 21.36 -16.24
CA ASP A 67 19.26 21.72 -14.83
C ASP A 67 20.02 23.04 -14.56
N GLU A 68 19.29 24.15 -14.42
CA GLU A 68 19.83 25.49 -14.13
C GLU A 68 20.62 25.54 -12.80
N PHE A 69 20.54 24.52 -11.94
CA PHE A 69 21.21 24.51 -10.63
C PHE A 69 22.38 23.52 -10.52
N ARG A 70 22.60 22.63 -11.51
CA ARG A 70 23.61 21.55 -11.42
C ARG A 70 24.52 21.47 -12.65
N TYR A 71 25.19 22.57 -12.97
CA TYR A 71 26.11 22.69 -14.11
C TYR A 71 27.35 21.76 -14.11
N VAL A 72 27.60 20.94 -13.08
CA VAL A 72 28.92 20.30 -12.88
C VAL A 72 28.94 18.77 -13.08
N ARG A 73 27.80 18.05 -13.15
CA ARG A 73 27.85 16.57 -13.15
C ARG A 73 26.73 15.83 -13.89
N GLN A 74 26.25 16.28 -15.05
CA GLN A 74 25.41 15.41 -15.90
C GLN A 74 26.14 15.10 -17.20
N SER A 75 26.68 13.89 -17.24
CA SER A 75 27.39 13.30 -18.38
C SER A 75 26.47 12.64 -19.40
N ASP A 76 25.15 12.72 -19.24
CA ASP A 76 24.18 12.00 -20.07
C ASP A 76 23.24 12.97 -20.78
N ASP A 77 23.04 12.75 -22.08
CA ASP A 77 22.16 13.51 -22.98
C ASP A 77 20.69 13.13 -22.71
N ILE A 78 20.19 13.50 -21.52
CA ILE A 78 18.84 13.17 -21.05
C ILE A 78 17.82 14.15 -21.64
N SER A 79 16.71 13.65 -22.18
CA SER A 79 15.61 14.47 -22.69
C SER A 79 14.74 15.05 -21.56
N VAL A 80 14.05 16.15 -21.84
CA VAL A 80 13.05 16.73 -20.93
C VAL A 80 11.97 15.69 -20.57
N GLU A 81 11.53 14.89 -21.54
CA GLU A 81 10.59 13.79 -21.30
C GLU A 81 11.15 12.81 -20.26
N HIS A 82 12.39 12.36 -20.45
CA HIS A 82 12.97 11.36 -19.57
C HIS A 82 13.01 11.85 -18.12
N HIS A 83 13.42 13.10 -17.92
CA HIS A 83 13.49 13.70 -16.61
C HIS A 83 12.11 13.75 -15.94
N TYR A 84 11.10 14.33 -16.59
CA TYR A 84 9.79 14.49 -15.95
C TYR A 84 9.01 13.17 -15.84
N HIS A 85 9.13 12.28 -16.82
CA HIS A 85 8.44 11.00 -16.81
C HIS A 85 9.09 10.03 -15.83
N TYR A 86 10.39 9.75 -15.98
CA TYR A 86 11.02 8.68 -15.22
C TYR A 86 11.61 9.17 -13.90
N ASP A 87 12.41 10.25 -13.93
CA ASP A 87 13.12 10.72 -12.73
C ASP A 87 12.21 11.43 -11.72
N VAL A 88 11.07 11.95 -12.17
CA VAL A 88 10.13 12.69 -11.32
C VAL A 88 8.83 11.91 -11.12
N PHE A 89 8.06 11.67 -12.19
CA PHE A 89 6.73 11.07 -12.08
C PHE A 89 6.79 9.61 -11.62
N ASN A 90 7.53 8.75 -12.34
CA ASN A 90 7.68 7.34 -11.96
C ASN A 90 8.40 7.21 -10.63
N TYR A 91 9.49 7.96 -10.40
CA TYR A 91 10.19 7.94 -9.12
C TYR A 91 9.26 8.21 -7.92
N ALA A 92 8.39 9.23 -8.03
CA ALA A 92 7.46 9.54 -6.95
C ALA A 92 6.45 8.41 -6.69
N ILE A 93 5.97 7.74 -7.74
CA ILE A 93 5.02 6.63 -7.61
C ILE A 93 5.73 5.36 -7.09
N ASP A 94 6.90 5.05 -7.62
CA ASP A 94 7.75 3.93 -7.21
C ASP A 94 8.08 4.03 -5.72
N PHE A 95 8.42 5.23 -5.25
CA PHE A 95 8.64 5.46 -3.82
C PHE A 95 7.40 5.13 -2.96
N GLN A 96 6.19 5.48 -3.42
CA GLN A 96 4.95 5.15 -2.69
C GLN A 96 4.67 3.64 -2.73
N LEU A 97 4.88 2.99 -3.88
CA LEU A 97 4.72 1.54 -4.04
C LEU A 97 5.69 0.77 -3.15
N GLU A 98 6.96 1.16 -3.12
CA GLU A 98 7.99 0.57 -2.25
C GLU A 98 7.62 0.72 -0.77
N GLU A 99 7.12 1.89 -0.36
CA GLU A 99 6.72 2.14 1.02
C GLU A 99 5.56 1.24 1.45
N LEU A 100 4.53 1.14 0.60
CA LEU A 100 3.39 0.24 0.83
C LEU A 100 3.81 -1.22 0.80
N GLN A 101 4.73 -1.61 -0.08
CA GLN A 101 5.23 -2.98 -0.16
C GLN A 101 6.06 -3.35 1.07
N TYR A 102 6.86 -2.42 1.57
CA TYR A 102 7.65 -2.63 2.78
C TYR A 102 6.77 -2.79 4.02
N ARG A 103 5.80 -1.88 4.22
CA ARG A 103 4.91 -1.89 5.40
C ARG A 103 3.86 -2.99 5.36
N PHE A 104 3.28 -3.23 4.19
CA PHE A 104 2.23 -4.21 3.96
C PHE A 104 2.73 -5.26 2.97
N ASN A 105 3.82 -5.91 3.33
CA ASN A 105 4.30 -7.11 2.63
C ASN A 105 3.34 -8.29 2.87
N ASP A 106 3.54 -9.36 2.11
CA ASP A 106 2.64 -10.53 2.13
C ASP A 106 2.48 -11.12 3.54
N HIS A 107 3.57 -11.18 4.32
CA HIS A 107 3.55 -11.69 5.69
C HIS A 107 2.74 -10.77 6.62
N ALA A 108 2.95 -9.46 6.54
CA ALA A 108 2.21 -8.48 7.34
C ALA A 108 0.71 -8.50 7.01
N VAL A 109 0.38 -8.59 5.73
CA VAL A 109 -1.01 -8.66 5.26
C VAL A 109 -1.68 -9.97 5.70
N GLU A 110 -0.99 -11.11 5.58
CA GLU A 110 -1.50 -12.40 6.05
C GLU A 110 -1.74 -12.38 7.57
N LEU A 111 -0.78 -11.88 8.35
CA LEU A 111 -0.91 -11.74 9.80
C LEU A 111 -2.12 -10.88 10.18
N LEU A 112 -2.30 -9.73 9.53
CA LEU A 112 -3.42 -8.84 9.77
C LEU A 112 -4.75 -9.50 9.40
N ARG A 113 -4.82 -10.22 8.27
CA ARG A 113 -6.03 -10.96 7.87
C ARG A 113 -6.38 -12.05 8.88
N LEU A 114 -5.43 -12.86 9.34
CA LEU A 114 -5.68 -13.86 10.39
C LEU A 114 -6.13 -13.19 11.70
N SER A 115 -5.55 -12.04 12.03
CA SER A 115 -5.91 -11.26 13.23
C SER A 115 -7.34 -10.71 13.18
N SER A 116 -8.01 -10.67 12.03
CA SER A 116 -9.43 -10.30 11.94
C SER A 116 -10.33 -11.27 12.73
N SER A 117 -9.88 -12.51 12.96
CA SER A 117 -10.57 -13.48 13.81
C SER A 117 -10.67 -13.06 15.29
N LEU A 118 -9.87 -12.07 15.70
CA LEU A 118 -9.87 -11.49 17.04
C LEU A 118 -10.67 -10.18 17.12
N GLU A 119 -11.32 -9.76 16.02
CA GLU A 119 -12.04 -8.49 15.97
C GLU A 119 -13.37 -8.59 16.76
N PRO A 120 -13.63 -7.68 17.72
CA PRO A 120 -14.82 -7.74 18.57
C PRO A 120 -16.12 -7.31 17.86
N LYS A 121 -16.04 -6.85 16.61
CA LYS A 121 -17.22 -6.38 15.86
C LYS A 121 -18.22 -7.52 15.66
N ASN A 122 -19.50 -7.15 15.61
CA ASN A 122 -20.60 -8.10 15.39
C ASN A 122 -20.56 -9.32 16.33
N ASN A 123 -20.24 -9.09 17.60
CA ASN A 123 -20.07 -10.13 18.62
C ASN A 123 -19.04 -11.20 18.22
N PHE A 124 -17.87 -10.77 17.76
CA PHE A 124 -16.82 -11.66 17.26
C PHE A 124 -17.31 -12.55 16.10
N GLY A 125 -18.10 -11.99 15.17
CA GLY A 125 -18.68 -12.74 14.05
C GLY A 125 -17.67 -13.35 13.09
N LEU A 126 -16.41 -12.90 13.12
CA LEU A 126 -15.29 -13.46 12.36
C LEU A 126 -14.45 -14.46 13.16
N PHE A 127 -14.84 -14.80 14.39
CA PHE A 127 -14.06 -15.69 15.24
C PHE A 127 -13.85 -17.06 14.60
N ASP A 128 -12.58 -17.38 14.39
CA ASP A 128 -12.14 -18.65 13.85
C ASP A 128 -10.94 -19.14 14.67
N LYS A 129 -11.18 -20.19 15.47
CA LYS A 129 -10.17 -20.83 16.32
C LYS A 129 -8.98 -21.33 15.49
N GLU A 130 -9.23 -21.88 14.31
CA GLU A 130 -8.17 -22.46 13.49
C GLU A 130 -7.27 -21.36 12.94
N GLN A 131 -7.85 -20.26 12.44
CA GLN A 131 -7.07 -19.09 12.00
C GLN A 131 -6.24 -18.50 13.13
N ILE A 132 -6.82 -18.35 14.33
CA ILE A 132 -6.09 -17.87 15.51
C ILE A 132 -4.92 -18.81 15.82
N CYS A 133 -5.14 -20.13 15.81
CA CYS A 133 -4.06 -21.10 16.03
C CYS A 133 -2.96 -21.01 14.95
N THR A 134 -3.31 -20.75 13.69
CA THR A 134 -2.34 -20.57 12.59
C THR A 134 -1.36 -19.43 12.85
N ILE A 135 -1.81 -18.34 13.48
CA ILE A 135 -0.94 -17.21 13.86
C ILE A 135 0.22 -17.70 14.75
N PHE A 136 -0.09 -18.56 15.73
CA PHE A 136 0.85 -19.00 16.75
C PHE A 136 1.64 -20.26 16.36
N ASN A 137 1.04 -21.18 15.61
CA ASN A 137 1.62 -22.49 15.34
C ASN A 137 2.75 -22.49 14.29
N SER A 138 2.68 -21.65 13.25
CA SER A 138 3.41 -22.00 12.01
C SER A 138 4.18 -20.88 11.34
N ASN A 139 3.68 -19.63 11.32
CA ASN A 139 4.27 -18.63 10.42
C ASN A 139 4.82 -17.37 11.10
N PHE A 140 4.31 -16.99 12.29
CA PHE A 140 4.64 -15.67 12.87
C PHE A 140 5.34 -15.72 14.22
N TYR A 141 4.97 -16.63 15.12
CA TYR A 141 5.52 -16.71 16.48
C TYR A 141 5.98 -18.12 16.91
N PRO A 142 6.72 -18.87 16.07
CA PRO A 142 7.06 -20.27 16.36
C PRO A 142 8.03 -20.44 17.55
N ALA A 143 8.77 -19.39 17.92
CA ALA A 143 9.70 -19.42 19.05
C ALA A 143 9.04 -19.09 20.39
N ASP A 144 7.84 -18.48 20.37
CA ASP A 144 7.19 -17.96 21.57
C ASP A 144 6.24 -18.97 22.21
N PHE A 145 5.85 -20.03 21.48
CA PHE A 145 4.88 -21.02 21.94
C PHE A 145 5.45 -22.43 21.88
N SER A 146 5.49 -23.12 23.03
CA SER A 146 5.75 -24.55 23.06
C SER A 146 4.52 -25.35 22.63
N GLN A 147 4.69 -26.65 22.34
CA GLN A 147 3.56 -27.55 22.07
C GLN A 147 2.54 -27.57 23.22
N GLN A 148 3.01 -27.43 24.46
CA GLN A 148 2.15 -27.39 25.63
C GLN A 148 1.36 -26.08 25.70
N ASP A 149 1.98 -24.94 25.41
CA ASP A 149 1.31 -23.64 25.35
C ASP A 149 0.23 -23.63 24.27
N MET A 150 0.52 -24.23 23.10
CA MET A 150 -0.45 -24.37 22.01
C MET A 150 -1.66 -25.22 22.40
N TYR A 151 -1.44 -26.33 23.11
CA TYR A 151 -2.55 -27.15 23.63
C TYR A 151 -3.41 -26.36 24.61
N HIS A 152 -2.80 -25.61 25.53
CA HIS A 152 -3.52 -24.77 26.47
C HIS A 152 -4.28 -23.64 25.78
N LEU A 153 -3.68 -22.98 24.78
CA LEU A 153 -4.33 -21.94 23.99
C LEU A 153 -5.59 -22.47 23.30
N GLN A 154 -5.52 -23.66 22.68
CA GLN A 154 -6.68 -24.26 22.03
C GLN A 154 -7.84 -24.50 22.99
N LEU A 155 -7.55 -24.99 24.20
CA LEU A 155 -8.56 -25.16 25.25
C LEU A 155 -9.14 -23.81 25.69
N GLN A 156 -8.30 -22.79 25.88
CA GLN A 156 -8.75 -21.45 26.26
C GLN A 156 -9.65 -20.83 25.19
N LEU A 157 -9.34 -21.02 23.90
CA LEU A 157 -10.17 -20.53 22.80
C LEU A 157 -11.53 -21.23 22.73
N ASP A 158 -11.62 -22.53 23.09
CA ASP A 158 -12.90 -23.23 23.18
C ASP A 158 -13.78 -22.64 24.30
N HIS A 159 -13.19 -22.35 25.46
CA HIS A 159 -13.89 -21.67 26.54
C HIS A 159 -14.32 -20.25 26.14
N TYR A 160 -13.42 -19.48 25.51
CA TYR A 160 -13.68 -18.12 25.06
C TYR A 160 -14.86 -18.04 24.09
N LYS A 161 -14.97 -19.01 23.17
CA LYS A 161 -16.08 -19.10 22.23
C LYS A 161 -17.44 -19.21 22.95
N ILE A 162 -17.50 -19.99 24.02
CA ILE A 162 -18.74 -20.19 24.79
C ILE A 162 -19.06 -18.98 25.67
N ASP A 163 -18.04 -18.33 26.25
CA ASP A 163 -18.21 -17.23 27.21
C ASP A 163 -18.50 -15.88 26.56
N VAL A 164 -17.90 -15.61 25.37
CA VAL A 164 -17.87 -14.27 24.77
C VAL A 164 -18.51 -14.20 23.38
N VAL A 165 -18.39 -15.26 22.57
CA VAL A 165 -18.79 -15.23 21.15
C VAL A 165 -20.25 -15.69 20.94
N ILE A 166 -20.77 -16.56 21.80
CA ILE A 166 -22.15 -17.09 21.78
C ILE A 166 -23.02 -16.27 22.73
#